data_AF-A0A0S9N3C5-F1
#
_entry.id   AF-A0A0S9N3C5-F1
#
_cell.length_a   1.000
_cell.length_b   1.000
_cell.length_c   1.000
_cell.angle_alpha   90.00
_cell.angle_beta   90.00
_cell.angle_gamma   90.00
#
_symmetry.space_group_name_H-M   'P 1'
#
loop_
_entity.id
_entity.type
_entity.pdbx_description
1 polymer ?
#
loop_
_entity_poly.entity_id
_entity_poly.type
_entity_poly.pdbx_seq_one_letter_code
_entity_poly.pdbx_strand_id
1 'polypeptide(L)'
;MTSARWLGAYLLAVLGVGLVHDARALAIGLVLALGLAGPQRWRLLRRCVVAVLAFNLAVSGGWLLQVWLQGRPLAPLAEPLLVMNLRVLLLVLLGLGLVARVNVLQALAFAPTLQFLATLAAGQALVFARLVRAHGLAFRSRTAGAGGLRARARHGAATASHLLDHAVAGAQASAMAVRARGGFDD
;
A
#
# COMPACT_ATOMS: atom_id res chain seq x y z
N MET A 1 8.40 -7.32 -22.08
CA MET A 1 7.85 -5.96 -21.91
C MET A 1 8.67 -5.24 -20.86
N THR A 2 9.04 -3.96 -21.09
CA THR A 2 9.80 -3.16 -20.12
C THR A 2 8.94 -2.81 -18.89
N SER A 3 9.57 -2.62 -17.72
CA SER A 3 8.88 -2.32 -16.45
C SER A 3 8.01 -1.05 -16.52
N ALA A 4 8.43 -0.04 -17.29
CA ALA A 4 7.67 1.18 -17.52
C ALA A 4 6.35 0.94 -18.28
N ARG A 5 6.36 0.03 -19.28
CA ARG A 5 5.13 -0.32 -20.03
C ARG A 5 4.11 -1.03 -19.14
N TRP A 6 4.56 -1.86 -18.19
CA TRP A 6 3.68 -2.48 -17.21
C TRP A 6 3.04 -1.45 -16.27
N LEU A 7 3.82 -0.46 -15.82
CA LEU A 7 3.28 0.65 -15.02
C LEU A 7 2.23 1.44 -15.80
N GLY A 8 2.52 1.79 -17.06
CA GLY A 8 1.56 2.48 -17.93
C GLY A 8 0.28 1.67 -18.15
N ALA A 9 0.40 0.38 -18.44
CA ALA A 9 -0.75 -0.53 -18.58
C ALA A 9 -1.56 -0.63 -17.27
N TYR A 10 -0.89 -0.67 -16.12
CA TYR A 10 -1.55 -0.64 -14.82
C TYR A 10 -2.32 0.67 -14.57
N LEU A 11 -1.70 1.82 -14.85
CA LEU A 11 -2.36 3.12 -14.69
C LEU A 11 -3.60 3.23 -15.58
N LEU A 12 -3.50 2.81 -16.84
CA LEU A 12 -4.64 2.75 -17.75
C LEU A 12 -5.73 1.80 -17.25
N ALA A 13 -5.36 0.64 -16.71
CA ALA A 13 -6.32 -0.30 -16.14
C ALA A 13 -7.04 0.29 -14.93
N VAL A 14 -6.32 0.97 -14.02
CA VAL A 14 -6.90 1.64 -12.85
C VAL A 14 -7.88 2.73 -13.26
N LEU A 15 -7.50 3.57 -14.23
CA LEU A 15 -8.39 4.61 -14.77
C LEU A 15 -9.64 3.98 -15.42
N GLY A 16 -9.45 2.94 -16.23
CA GLY A 16 -10.56 2.21 -16.86
C GLY A 16 -11.53 1.63 -15.83
N VAL A 17 -11.03 0.99 -14.79
CA VAL A 17 -11.85 0.43 -13.70
C VAL A 17 -12.62 1.51 -12.94
N GLY A 18 -12.06 2.72 -12.82
CA GLY A 18 -12.75 3.86 -12.21
C GLY A 18 -13.96 4.35 -13.04
N LEU A 19 -13.89 4.25 -14.36
CA LEU A 19 -14.94 4.71 -15.28
C LEU A 19 -16.05 3.67 -15.49
N VAL A 20 -15.78 2.38 -15.25
CA VAL A 20 -16.76 1.30 -15.44
C VAL A 20 -17.74 1.26 -14.27
N HIS A 21 -19.03 1.41 -14.59
CA HIS A 21 -20.14 1.34 -13.62
C HIS A 21 -20.92 0.02 -13.69
N ASP A 22 -20.71 -0.78 -14.74
CA ASP A 22 -21.38 -2.08 -14.92
C ASP A 22 -20.69 -3.19 -14.10
N ALA A 23 -21.46 -3.86 -13.24
CA ALA A 23 -20.99 -4.97 -12.42
C ALA A 23 -20.43 -6.14 -13.25
N ARG A 24 -21.02 -6.42 -14.43
CA ARG A 24 -20.60 -7.52 -15.30
C ARG A 24 -19.22 -7.25 -15.89
N ALA A 25 -18.99 -6.03 -16.35
CA ALA A 25 -17.69 -5.62 -16.88
C ALA A 25 -16.60 -5.71 -15.82
N LEU A 26 -16.89 -5.30 -14.57
CA LEU A 26 -15.95 -5.45 -13.44
C LEU A 26 -15.69 -6.91 -13.10
N ALA A 27 -16.72 -7.77 -13.14
CA ALA A 27 -16.57 -9.21 -12.87
C ALA A 27 -15.68 -9.87 -13.93
N ILE A 28 -15.88 -9.55 -15.21
CA ILE A 28 -15.03 -10.01 -16.31
C ILE A 28 -13.60 -9.52 -16.10
N GLY A 29 -13.42 -8.24 -15.77
CA GLY A 29 -12.10 -7.68 -15.46
C GLY A 29 -11.39 -8.41 -14.32
N LEU A 30 -12.12 -8.80 -13.27
CA LEU A 30 -11.59 -9.58 -12.16
C LEU A 30 -11.15 -10.98 -12.58
N VAL A 31 -11.96 -11.67 -13.38
CA VAL A 31 -11.62 -13.01 -13.90
C VAL A 31 -10.39 -12.93 -14.80
N LEU A 32 -10.32 -11.93 -15.68
CA LEU A 32 -9.15 -11.70 -16.54
C LEU A 32 -7.90 -11.39 -15.72
N ALA A 33 -8.00 -10.52 -14.72
CA ALA A 33 -6.88 -10.19 -13.84
C ALA A 33 -6.38 -11.42 -13.06
N LEU A 34 -7.28 -12.27 -12.56
CA LEU A 34 -6.95 -13.53 -11.90
C LEU A 34 -6.32 -14.55 -12.85
N GLY A 35 -6.82 -14.64 -14.09
CA GLY A 35 -6.23 -15.48 -15.14
C GLY A 35 -4.81 -15.03 -15.45
N LEU A 36 -4.62 -13.72 -15.63
CA LEU A 36 -3.31 -13.13 -15.86
C LEU A 36 -2.37 -13.36 -14.68
N ALA A 37 -2.85 -13.42 -13.43
CA ALA A 37 -2.05 -13.60 -12.21
C ALA A 37 -1.29 -14.94 -12.12
N GLY A 38 -1.66 -15.96 -12.92
CA GLY A 38 -0.93 -17.23 -13.03
C GLY A 38 -1.03 -18.11 -11.77
N PRO A 39 -0.01 -18.92 -11.43
CA PRO A 39 -0.10 -19.94 -10.38
C PRO A 39 -0.29 -19.35 -8.96
N GLN A 40 0.07 -18.09 -8.75
CA GLN A 40 -0.11 -17.41 -7.46
C GLN A 40 -1.49 -16.76 -7.28
N ARG A 41 -2.42 -16.94 -8.24
CA ARG A 41 -3.76 -16.30 -8.25
C ARG A 41 -4.52 -16.45 -6.93
N TRP A 42 -4.52 -17.63 -6.33
CA TRP A 42 -5.27 -17.87 -5.08
C TRP A 42 -4.62 -17.25 -3.84
N ARG A 43 -3.29 -17.23 -3.81
CA ARG A 43 -2.55 -16.57 -2.72
C ARG A 43 -2.77 -15.06 -2.78
N LEU A 44 -2.73 -14.48 -3.98
CA LEU A 44 -3.01 -13.07 -4.22
C LEU A 44 -4.46 -12.75 -3.86
N LEU A 45 -5.43 -13.53 -4.36
CA LEU A 45 -6.84 -13.31 -4.05
C LEU A 45 -7.12 -13.35 -2.56
N ARG A 46 -6.60 -14.35 -1.83
CA ARG A 46 -6.76 -14.43 -0.37
C ARG A 46 -6.20 -13.19 0.33
N ARG A 47 -5.02 -12.71 -0.08
CA ARG A 47 -4.44 -11.48 0.47
C ARG A 47 -5.29 -10.25 0.16
N CYS A 48 -5.81 -10.15 -1.06
CA CYS A 48 -6.70 -9.05 -1.47
C CYS A 48 -7.98 -9.05 -0.63
N VAL A 49 -8.63 -10.22 -0.51
CA VAL A 49 -9.86 -10.37 0.26
C VAL A 49 -9.62 -9.99 1.71
N VAL A 50 -8.57 -10.52 2.35
CA VAL A 50 -8.24 -10.18 3.75
C VAL A 50 -7.95 -8.68 3.91
N ALA A 51 -7.21 -8.07 2.98
CA ALA A 51 -6.89 -6.64 3.03
C ALA A 51 -8.12 -5.75 2.89
N VAL A 52 -9.08 -6.16 2.05
CA VAL A 52 -10.27 -5.36 1.73
C VAL A 52 -11.44 -5.68 2.66
N LEU A 53 -11.45 -6.84 3.33
CA LEU A 53 -12.58 -7.31 4.14
C LEU A 53 -13.02 -6.27 5.17
N ALA A 54 -12.08 -5.73 5.95
CA ALA A 54 -12.40 -4.76 6.99
C ALA A 54 -13.03 -3.49 6.41
N PHE A 55 -12.50 -3.00 5.29
CA PHE A 55 -13.04 -1.83 4.59
C PHE A 55 -14.43 -2.11 4.01
N ASN A 56 -14.58 -3.19 3.25
CA ASN A 56 -15.86 -3.55 2.63
C ASN A 56 -16.94 -3.85 3.67
N LEU A 57 -16.60 -4.47 4.80
CA LEU A 57 -17.55 -4.70 5.89
C LEU A 57 -17.96 -3.39 6.55
N ALA A 58 -17.03 -2.47 6.78
CA ALA A 58 -17.35 -1.16 7.36
C ALA A 58 -18.26 -0.35 6.42
N VAL A 59 -17.94 -0.28 5.13
CA VAL A 59 -18.75 0.49 4.17
C VAL A 59 -20.09 -0.18 3.90
N SER A 60 -20.11 -1.50 3.68
CA SER A 60 -21.36 -2.24 3.45
C SER A 60 -22.27 -2.21 4.68
N GLY A 61 -21.69 -2.33 5.89
CA GLY A 61 -22.40 -2.20 7.15
C GLY A 61 -22.98 -0.81 7.36
N GLY A 62 -22.20 0.25 7.07
CA GLY A 62 -22.66 1.63 7.14
C GLY A 62 -23.83 1.91 6.18
N TRP A 63 -23.74 1.39 4.96
CA TRP A 63 -24.82 1.50 3.97
C TRP A 63 -26.08 0.73 4.37
N LEU A 64 -25.93 -0.50 4.86
CA LEU A 64 -27.06 -1.30 5.39
C LEU A 64 -27.75 -0.58 6.55
N LEU A 65 -26.97 -0.01 7.48
CA LEU A 65 -27.49 0.75 8.61
C LEU A 65 -28.26 1.98 8.14
N GLN A 66 -27.73 2.72 7.16
CA GLN A 66 -28.41 3.87 6.59
C GLN A 66 -29.76 3.49 5.94
N VAL A 67 -29.79 2.40 5.18
CA VAL A 67 -31.03 1.92 4.53
C VAL A 67 -32.06 1.49 5.57
N TRP A 68 -31.61 0.79 6.62
CA TRP A 68 -32.45 0.38 7.73
C TRP A 68 -33.08 1.57 8.44
N LEU A 69 -32.31 2.63 8.71
CA LEU A 69 -32.80 3.88 9.30
C LEU A 69 -33.80 4.63 8.40
N GLN A 70 -33.68 4.48 7.08
CA GLN A 70 -34.54 5.17 6.10
C GLN A 70 -35.78 4.35 5.69
N GLY A 71 -35.93 3.10 6.18
CA GLY A 71 -37.07 2.23 5.85
C GLY A 71 -37.20 1.86 4.37
N ARG A 72 -36.13 1.97 3.59
CA ARG A 72 -36.14 1.68 2.14
C ARG A 72 -35.92 0.18 1.85
N PRO A 73 -36.55 -0.37 0.79
CA PRO A 73 -36.33 -1.76 0.40
C PRO A 73 -34.89 -1.99 -0.08
N LEU A 74 -34.29 -3.13 0.29
CA LEU A 74 -32.90 -3.50 0.02
C LEU A 74 -32.60 -3.84 -1.46
N ALA A 75 -33.61 -4.28 -2.21
CA ALA A 75 -33.47 -4.80 -3.57
C ALA A 75 -32.79 -3.84 -4.58
N PRO A 76 -33.16 -2.55 -4.69
CA PRO A 76 -32.50 -1.62 -5.62
C PRO A 76 -31.07 -1.21 -5.21
N LEU A 77 -30.61 -1.57 -4.00
CA LEU A 77 -29.31 -1.16 -3.47
C LEU A 77 -28.22 -2.24 -3.61
N ALA A 78 -28.59 -3.45 -4.02
CA ALA A 78 -27.64 -4.55 -4.16
C ALA A 78 -26.63 -4.30 -5.29
N GLU A 79 -27.07 -3.67 -6.38
CA GLU A 79 -26.23 -3.44 -7.55
C GLU A 79 -25.13 -2.38 -7.31
N PRO A 80 -25.41 -1.18 -6.76
CA PRO A 80 -24.35 -0.21 -6.44
C PRO A 80 -23.33 -0.76 -5.42
N LEU A 81 -23.80 -1.52 -4.42
CA LEU A 81 -22.95 -2.12 -3.41
C LEU A 81 -22.04 -3.19 -4.01
N LEU A 82 -22.57 -4.00 -4.93
CA LEU A 82 -21.81 -5.01 -5.66
C LEU A 82 -20.75 -4.37 -6.55
N VAL A 83 -21.11 -3.34 -7.32
CA VAL A 83 -20.18 -2.57 -8.17
C VAL A 83 -19.04 -2.01 -7.35
N MET A 84 -19.33 -1.39 -6.20
CA MET A 84 -18.30 -0.81 -5.33
C MET A 84 -17.36 -1.90 -4.78
N ASN A 85 -17.90 -2.99 -4.26
CA ASN A 85 -17.10 -4.09 -3.71
C ASN A 85 -16.23 -4.75 -4.78
N LEU A 86 -16.76 -4.99 -5.98
CA LEU A 86 -16.00 -5.53 -7.11
C LEU A 86 -14.90 -4.57 -7.55
N ARG A 87 -15.21 -3.27 -7.66
CA ARG A 87 -14.25 -2.24 -8.05
C ARG A 87 -13.07 -2.20 -7.09
N VAL A 88 -13.34 -2.13 -5.79
CA VAL A 88 -12.29 -2.10 -4.75
C VAL A 88 -11.45 -3.38 -4.81
N LEU A 89 -12.08 -4.56 -4.89
CA LEU A 89 -11.37 -5.83 -4.98
C LEU A 89 -10.47 -5.90 -6.22
N LEU A 90 -10.98 -5.46 -7.38
CA LEU A 90 -10.25 -5.44 -8.63
C LEU A 90 -9.04 -4.48 -8.56
N LEU A 91 -9.23 -3.27 -8.01
CA LEU A 91 -8.14 -2.30 -7.83
C LEU A 91 -7.04 -2.84 -6.91
N VAL A 92 -7.40 -3.48 -5.80
CA VAL A 92 -6.42 -4.09 -4.89
C VAL A 92 -5.70 -5.27 -5.56
N LEU A 93 -6.43 -6.10 -6.31
CA LEU A 93 -5.84 -7.21 -7.06
C LEU A 93 -4.84 -6.72 -8.12
N LEU A 94 -5.19 -5.68 -8.87
CA LEU A 94 -4.30 -5.07 -9.86
C LEU A 94 -3.05 -4.48 -9.18
N GLY A 95 -3.21 -3.79 -8.06
CA GLY A 95 -2.09 -3.20 -7.31
C GLY A 95 -1.13 -4.26 -6.77
N LEU A 96 -1.65 -5.29 -6.09
CA LEU A 96 -0.83 -6.39 -5.58
C LEU A 96 -0.24 -7.24 -6.72
N GLY A 97 -0.97 -7.41 -7.82
CA GLY A 97 -0.50 -8.10 -9.01
C GLY A 97 0.68 -7.37 -9.68
N LEU A 98 0.65 -6.04 -9.74
CA LEU A 98 1.75 -5.23 -10.24
C LEU A 98 3.00 -5.37 -9.35
N VAL A 99 2.85 -5.15 -8.04
CA VAL A 99 3.96 -5.21 -7.08
C VAL A 99 4.63 -6.59 -7.06
N ALA A 100 3.84 -7.66 -7.26
CA ALA A 100 4.37 -9.02 -7.32
C ALA A 100 5.19 -9.32 -8.59
N ARG A 101 5.01 -8.54 -9.67
CA ARG A 101 5.57 -8.84 -11.00
C ARG A 101 6.61 -7.85 -11.48
N VAL A 102 6.54 -6.62 -11.00
CA VAL A 102 7.35 -5.52 -11.50
C VAL A 102 8.15 -4.95 -10.36
N ASN A 103 9.46 -4.83 -10.57
CA ASN A 103 10.30 -4.07 -9.67
C ASN A 103 9.91 -2.58 -9.79
N VAL A 104 9.23 -2.06 -8.77
CA VAL A 104 8.74 -0.68 -8.75
C VAL A 104 9.87 0.31 -9.00
N LEU A 105 11.06 0.10 -8.43
CA LEU A 105 12.20 0.99 -8.65
C LEU A 105 12.63 1.02 -10.13
N GLN A 106 12.61 -0.12 -10.81
CA GLN A 106 12.89 -0.18 -12.26
C GLN A 106 11.74 0.41 -13.09
N ALA A 107 10.51 0.37 -12.59
CA ALA A 107 9.38 0.99 -13.28
C ALA A 107 9.52 2.52 -13.35
N LEU A 108 10.25 3.14 -12.41
CA LEU A 108 10.55 4.57 -12.39
C LEU A 108 11.74 4.98 -13.27
N ALA A 109 12.32 4.06 -14.06
CA ALA A 109 13.50 4.36 -14.89
C ALA A 109 13.29 5.45 -15.95
N PHE A 110 12.04 5.82 -16.25
CA PHE A 110 11.71 6.95 -17.14
C PHE A 110 12.02 8.31 -16.49
N ALA A 111 12.18 8.39 -15.17
CA ALA A 111 12.46 9.60 -14.41
C ALA A 111 13.64 9.34 -13.45
N PRO A 112 14.89 9.58 -13.89
CA PRO A 112 16.09 9.25 -13.12
C PRO A 112 16.10 9.86 -11.71
N THR A 113 15.66 11.11 -11.58
CA THR A 113 15.56 11.80 -10.28
C THR A 113 14.60 11.10 -9.32
N LEU A 114 13.42 10.68 -9.81
CA LEU A 114 12.45 9.96 -8.98
C LEU A 114 12.96 8.55 -8.64
N GLN A 115 13.61 7.86 -9.57
CA GLN A 115 14.23 6.57 -9.30
C GLN A 115 15.32 6.69 -8.23
N PHE A 116 16.17 7.73 -8.31
CA PHE A 116 17.19 8.02 -7.32
C PHE A 116 16.58 8.28 -5.94
N LEU A 117 15.59 9.18 -5.84
CA LEU A 117 14.91 9.49 -4.59
C LEU A 117 14.20 8.25 -3.99
N ALA A 118 13.51 7.46 -4.83
CA ALA A 118 12.86 6.23 -4.39
C ALA A 118 13.87 5.20 -3.86
N THR A 119 15.03 5.08 -4.51
CA THR A 119 16.10 4.18 -4.08
C THR A 119 16.71 4.63 -2.75
N LEU A 120 16.99 5.93 -2.61
CA LEU A 120 17.46 6.53 -1.37
C LEU A 120 16.46 6.29 -0.23
N ALA A 121 15.17 6.58 -0.47
CA ALA A 121 14.11 6.39 0.51
C ALA A 121 13.95 4.93 0.91
N ALA A 122 14.01 3.99 -0.04
CA ALA A 122 13.96 2.56 0.25
C ALA A 122 15.15 2.10 1.12
N GLY A 123 16.36 2.61 0.83
CA GLY A 123 17.54 2.37 1.65
C GLY A 123 17.38 2.89 3.09
N GLN A 124 16.91 4.12 3.25
CA GLN A 124 16.66 4.73 4.56
C GLN A 124 15.56 3.98 5.34
N ALA A 125 14.49 3.56 4.66
CA ALA A 125 13.43 2.77 5.27
C ALA A 125 13.96 1.45 5.86
N LEU A 126 14.89 0.77 5.18
CA LEU A 126 15.52 -0.45 5.70
C LEU A 126 16.44 -0.20 6.91
N VAL A 127 17.13 0.95 6.94
CA VAL A 127 17.93 1.37 8.10
C VAL A 127 17.02 1.67 9.28
N PHE A 128 16.00 2.51 9.11
CA PHE A 128 15.07 2.85 10.18
C PHE A 128 14.27 1.64 10.67
N ALA A 129 13.87 0.72 9.78
CA ALA A 129 13.23 -0.53 10.19
C ALA A 129 14.13 -1.40 11.08
N ARG A 130 15.45 -1.32 10.95
CA ARG A 130 16.39 -1.97 11.87
C ARG A 130 16.48 -1.23 13.20
N LEU A 131 16.56 0.10 13.20
CA LEU A 131 16.55 0.90 14.44
C LEU A 131 15.27 0.68 15.25
N VAL A 132 14.09 0.72 14.62
CA VAL A 132 12.80 0.46 15.30
C VAL A 132 12.80 -0.91 15.98
N ARG A 133 13.32 -1.94 15.31
CA ARG A 133 13.45 -3.28 15.90
C ARG A 133 14.40 -3.30 17.10
N ALA A 134 15.53 -2.60 17.02
CA ALA A 134 16.47 -2.49 18.13
C ALA A 134 15.86 -1.75 19.34
N HIS A 135 15.15 -0.64 19.10
CA HIS A 135 14.40 0.07 20.15
C HIS A 135 13.34 -0.82 20.80
N GLY A 136 12.63 -1.63 20.00
CA GLY A 136 11.66 -2.59 20.52
C GLY A 136 12.30 -3.65 21.43
N LEU A 137 13.50 -4.14 21.11
CA LEU A 137 14.25 -5.06 21.98
C LEU A 137 14.72 -4.38 23.26
N ALA A 138 15.24 -3.16 23.17
CA ALA A 138 15.67 -2.37 24.32
C ALA A 138 14.50 -2.00 25.25
N PHE A 139 13.30 -1.77 24.70
CA PHE A 139 12.10 -1.57 25.50
C PHE A 139 11.76 -2.85 26.26
N ARG A 140 11.68 -4.00 25.57
CA ARG A 140 11.38 -5.30 26.17
C ARG A 140 12.36 -5.71 27.26
N SER A 141 13.64 -5.35 27.15
CA SER A 141 14.63 -5.66 28.19
C SER A 141 14.49 -4.77 29.44
N ARG A 142 13.93 -3.56 29.30
CA ARG A 142 13.77 -2.58 30.38
C ARG A 142 12.39 -2.58 31.03
N THR A 143 11.43 -3.33 30.47
CA THR A 143 10.08 -3.47 31.03
C THR A 143 9.79 -4.92 31.39
N ALA A 144 9.32 -5.16 32.60
CA ALA A 144 8.78 -6.46 32.98
C ALA A 144 7.49 -6.74 32.19
N GLY A 145 7.51 -7.79 31.36
CA GLY A 145 6.36 -8.19 30.52
C GLY A 145 6.14 -7.31 29.28
N ALA A 146 4.89 -7.26 28.78
CA ALA A 146 4.56 -6.56 27.53
C ALA A 146 4.45 -5.02 27.67
N GLY A 147 4.49 -4.50 28.90
CA GLY A 147 4.21 -3.10 29.21
C GLY A 147 2.74 -2.71 28.95
N GLY A 148 2.21 -1.78 29.75
CA GLY A 148 0.85 -1.25 29.51
C GLY A 148 0.76 -0.46 28.20
N LEU A 149 -0.46 -0.31 27.65
CA LEU A 149 -0.72 0.44 26.41
C LEU A 149 -0.13 1.86 26.44
N ARG A 150 -0.23 2.55 27.58
CA ARG A 150 0.35 3.89 27.78
C ARG A 150 1.88 3.89 27.66
N ALA A 151 2.55 2.88 28.21
CA ALA A 151 4.01 2.77 28.14
C ALA A 151 4.47 2.50 26.70
N ARG A 152 3.75 1.66 25.97
CA ARG A 152 4.00 1.38 24.55
C ARG A 152 3.79 2.62 23.68
N ALA A 153 2.73 3.38 23.94
CA ALA A 153 2.47 4.64 23.22
C ALA A 153 3.60 5.67 23.45
N ARG A 154 4.03 5.87 24.70
CA ARG A 154 5.17 6.76 25.02
C ARG A 154 6.47 6.30 24.38
N HIS A 155 6.75 5.00 24.42
CA HIS A 155 7.92 4.43 23.76
C HIS A 155 7.88 4.65 22.23
N GLY A 156 6.72 4.46 21.61
CA GLY A 156 6.51 4.73 20.19
C GLY A 156 6.78 6.19 19.84
N ALA A 157 6.22 7.12 20.62
CA ALA A 157 6.45 8.56 20.44
C ALA A 157 7.92 8.96 20.60
N ALA A 158 8.60 8.46 21.65
CA ALA A 158 10.02 8.72 21.87
C ALA A 158 10.89 8.15 20.74
N THR A 159 10.56 6.95 20.25
CA THR A 159 11.25 6.33 19.12
C THR A 159 11.04 7.13 17.84
N ALA A 160 9.82 7.58 17.57
CA ALA A 160 9.52 8.41 16.40
C ALA A 160 10.28 9.75 16.42
N SER A 161 10.33 10.44 17.57
CA SER A 161 11.11 11.67 17.73
C SER A 161 12.60 11.43 17.46
N HIS A 162 13.18 10.41 18.08
CA HIS A 162 14.58 10.06 17.88
C HIS A 162 14.91 9.73 16.42
N LEU A 163 14.03 9.01 15.72
CA LEU A 163 14.21 8.72 14.30
C LEU A 163 14.13 9.97 13.43
N LEU A 164 13.24 10.92 13.77
CA LEU A 164 13.12 12.18 13.07
C LEU A 164 14.38 13.04 13.25
N ASP A 165 14.85 13.18 14.49
CA ASP A 165 16.08 13.91 14.80
C ASP A 165 17.28 13.31 14.05
N HIS A 166 17.38 11.97 14.07
CA HIS A 166 18.41 11.25 13.33
C HIS A 166 18.27 11.43 11.80
N ALA A 167 17.05 11.49 11.26
CA ALA A 167 16.83 11.73 9.84
C ALA A 167 17.26 13.14 9.42
N VAL A 168 16.89 14.16 10.21
CA VAL A 168 17.24 15.55 9.93
C VAL A 168 18.76 15.76 10.04
N ALA A 169 19.38 15.26 11.11
CA ALA A 169 20.83 15.34 11.28
C ALA A 169 21.58 14.56 10.19
N GLY A 170 21.08 13.37 9.82
CA GLY A 170 21.68 12.52 8.79
C GLY A 170 21.49 13.01 7.36
N ALA A 171 20.50 13.87 7.10
CA ALA A 171 20.18 14.35 5.75
C ALA A 171 21.33 15.16 5.15
N GLN A 172 21.93 16.07 5.92
CA GLN A 172 23.07 16.88 5.47
C GLN A 172 24.28 16.02 5.14
N ALA A 173 24.63 15.08 6.03
CA ALA A 173 25.73 14.15 5.80
C ALA A 173 25.50 13.27 4.57
N SER A 174 24.26 12.77 4.40
CA SER A 174 23.88 11.97 3.23
C SER A 174 23.95 12.78 1.93
N ALA A 175 23.50 14.03 1.97
CA ALA A 175 23.55 14.93 0.81
C ALA A 175 25.00 15.23 0.39
N MET A 176 25.86 15.57 1.36
CA MET A 176 27.29 15.80 1.12
C MET A 176 28.01 14.55 0.60
N ALA A 177 27.69 13.38 1.15
CA ALA A 177 28.28 12.12 0.70
C ALA A 177 27.91 11.78 -0.75
N VAL A 178 26.67 12.06 -1.17
CA VAL A 178 26.25 11.87 -2.57
C VAL A 178 26.92 12.91 -3.47
N ARG A 179 26.99 14.19 -3.06
CA ARG A 179 27.66 15.24 -3.83
C ARG A 179 29.15 14.95 -4.01
N ALA A 180 29.84 14.51 -2.96
CA ALA A 180 31.25 14.11 -3.04
C ALA A 180 31.51 12.94 -4.01
N ARG A 181 30.47 12.15 -4.33
CA ARG A 181 30.51 11.07 -5.32
C ARG A 181 30.02 11.51 -6.71
N GLY A 182 29.79 12.80 -6.93
CA GLY A 182 29.29 13.37 -8.18
C GLY A 182 27.80 13.11 -8.45
N GLY A 183 27.01 12.76 -7.43
CA GLY A 183 25.61 12.33 -7.62
C GLY A 183 24.55 13.44 -7.60
N PHE A 184 24.93 14.68 -7.32
CA PHE A 184 24.03 15.85 -7.30
C PHE A 184 24.46 16.97 -8.26
N ASP A 185 25.52 16.74 -9.02
CA ASP A 185 26.05 17.72 -9.96
C ASP A 185 25.58 17.32 -11.37
N ASP A 186 24.35 17.73 -11.70
CA ASP A 186 23.89 17.99 -13.07
C ASP A 186 24.03 19.51 -13.32
#